data_AF-A0A7D9EMS1-F1
#
_entry.id   AF-A0A7D9EMS1-F1
#
_cell.length_a   1.000
_cell.length_b   1.000
_cell.length_c   1.000
_cell.angle_alpha   90.00
_cell.angle_beta   90.00
_cell.angle_gamma   90.00
#
_symmetry.space_group_name_H-M   'P 1'
#
loop_
_entity.id
_entity.type
_entity.pdbx_description
1 polymer ?
#
loop_
_entity_poly.entity_id
_entity_poly.type
_entity_poly.pdbx_seq_one_letter_code
_entity_poly.pdbx_strand_id
1 'polypeptide(L)'
;QENNFVRYPKQTITTLGLQYDYESVLHYGNTFFSKNGRPTILATTMPLITLGQRNGMSKLDYAKINVLYDCKFHQPDSWSQWSPFSPCDELCRKQRQRFCYSEHPGRCDDASSSGLQTHVVQCSFEECYGPYDCDFTDNTCGWRQSSFDDFEWARTSEGTPSRNTGPDWDHTGLIEGVEESHGHFMYIEASGKPAGYHAKLESPVFQDLDGRDSISNCLSFYYNMYGLGMGQLNIYLVFIDGRHELLWKTSGNHGKAWHHGTFTFTSFSTYKIVFEAVRGDGYTSDVAIDDDPMDAMDPKDPMDPKDVMDPMDAMDPKDAMDK
;
A
#
# COMPACT_ATOMS: atom_id res chain seq x y z
N GLN A 1 -10.69 -7.91 -22.50
CA GLN A 1 -10.70 -6.42 -22.45
C GLN A 1 -11.98 -6.01 -21.74
N GLU A 2 -12.02 -6.11 -20.41
CA GLU A 2 -13.27 -5.95 -19.64
C GLU A 2 -13.42 -4.58 -18.97
N ASN A 3 -12.41 -3.72 -19.07
CA ASN A 3 -12.35 -2.50 -18.26
C ASN A 3 -12.72 -1.20 -19.00
N ASN A 4 -13.04 -1.27 -20.29
CA ASN A 4 -13.23 -0.06 -21.13
C ASN A 4 -14.50 0.75 -20.78
N PHE A 5 -15.49 0.14 -20.11
CA PHE A 5 -16.75 0.81 -19.73
C PHE A 5 -16.83 1.14 -18.24
N VAL A 6 -15.76 0.90 -17.49
CA VAL A 6 -15.72 1.20 -16.05
C VAL A 6 -15.81 2.71 -15.87
N ARG A 7 -16.81 3.16 -15.10
CA ARG A 7 -17.00 4.57 -14.81
C ARG A 7 -16.13 4.96 -13.62
N TYR A 8 -15.38 6.05 -13.78
CA TYR A 8 -14.64 6.64 -12.68
C TYR A 8 -15.58 7.36 -11.68
N PRO A 9 -15.35 7.23 -10.36
CA PRO A 9 -16.12 7.93 -9.32
C PRO A 9 -16.06 9.46 -9.48
N LYS A 10 -17.13 10.16 -9.07
CA LYS A 10 -17.21 11.64 -9.15
C LYS A 10 -16.10 12.38 -8.39
N GLN A 11 -15.44 11.70 -7.46
CA GLN A 11 -14.32 12.19 -6.67
C GLN A 11 -12.99 12.18 -7.45
N THR A 12 -12.88 11.30 -8.45
CA THR A 12 -11.68 11.13 -9.29
C THR A 12 -11.78 11.87 -10.64
N ILE A 13 -12.98 12.29 -11.02
CA ILE A 13 -13.24 13.05 -12.25
C ILE A 13 -13.85 14.39 -11.92
N THR A 14 -13.35 15.44 -12.56
CA THR A 14 -14.02 16.74 -12.57
C THR A 14 -14.76 16.91 -13.88
N THR A 15 -16.02 17.33 -13.81
CA THR A 15 -16.79 17.76 -14.98
C THR A 15 -16.53 19.22 -15.32
N LEU A 16 -15.82 19.95 -14.45
CA LEU A 16 -15.62 21.40 -14.52
C LEU A 16 -16.96 22.18 -14.63
N GLY A 17 -18.05 21.59 -14.10
CA GLY A 17 -19.40 22.14 -14.21
C GLY A 17 -20.03 22.05 -15.61
N LEU A 18 -19.37 21.39 -16.57
CA LEU A 18 -19.84 21.24 -17.94
C LEU A 18 -20.78 20.04 -18.09
N GLN A 19 -21.72 20.14 -19.03
CA GLN A 19 -22.69 19.09 -19.33
C GLN A 19 -22.04 17.88 -20.02
N TYR A 20 -22.76 16.75 -20.05
CA TYR A 20 -22.34 15.57 -20.79
C TYR A 20 -22.31 15.85 -22.28
N ASP A 21 -21.20 15.50 -22.93
CA ASP A 21 -20.95 15.84 -24.32
C ASP A 21 -21.03 14.60 -25.21
N TYR A 22 -22.18 14.43 -25.85
CA TYR A 22 -22.42 13.33 -26.79
C TYR A 22 -21.60 13.47 -28.09
N GLU A 23 -21.15 14.68 -28.41
CA GLU A 23 -20.34 14.98 -29.59
C GLU A 23 -18.84 14.96 -29.28
N SER A 24 -18.43 14.61 -28.06
CA SER A 24 -17.02 14.56 -27.68
C SER A 24 -16.25 13.59 -28.58
N VAL A 25 -15.06 13.99 -29.02
CA VAL A 25 -14.17 13.10 -29.79
C VAL A 25 -13.70 11.91 -28.95
N LEU A 26 -13.73 12.06 -27.62
CA LEU A 26 -13.38 11.03 -26.64
C LEU A 26 -14.55 10.06 -26.37
N HIS A 27 -15.75 10.34 -26.89
CA HIS A 27 -16.89 9.44 -26.71
C HIS A 27 -16.75 8.20 -27.61
N TYR A 28 -17.06 7.02 -27.07
CA TYR A 28 -17.15 5.79 -27.87
C TYR A 28 -18.36 5.81 -28.81
N GLY A 29 -18.24 5.15 -29.96
CA GLY A 29 -19.37 4.90 -30.84
C GLY A 29 -20.33 3.87 -30.25
N ASN A 30 -21.57 3.86 -30.74
CA ASN A 30 -22.63 3.00 -30.19
C ASN A 30 -22.34 1.49 -30.32
N THR A 31 -21.53 1.04 -31.27
CA THR A 31 -21.17 -0.38 -31.49
C THR A 31 -19.76 -0.75 -31.01
N PHE A 32 -19.04 0.16 -30.34
CA PHE A 32 -17.67 -0.11 -29.90
C PHE A 32 -17.63 -1.31 -28.96
N PHE A 33 -16.65 -2.20 -29.17
CA PHE A 33 -16.50 -3.47 -28.44
C PHE A 33 -17.67 -4.46 -28.58
N SER A 34 -18.59 -4.22 -29.53
CA SER A 34 -19.67 -5.16 -29.82
C SER A 34 -19.14 -6.41 -30.53
N LYS A 35 -19.46 -7.59 -30.00
CA LYS A 35 -19.14 -8.88 -30.63
C LYS A 35 -20.17 -9.32 -31.67
N ASN A 36 -21.38 -8.79 -31.61
CA ASN A 36 -22.53 -9.21 -32.41
C ASN A 36 -23.11 -8.07 -33.27
N GLY A 37 -22.39 -6.94 -33.39
CA GLY A 37 -22.79 -5.76 -34.13
C GLY A 37 -23.94 -4.97 -33.51
N ARG A 38 -24.49 -5.40 -32.36
CA ARG A 38 -25.53 -4.64 -31.64
C ARG A 38 -24.92 -3.50 -30.84
N PRO A 39 -25.68 -2.40 -30.61
CA PRO A 39 -25.19 -1.30 -29.78
C PRO A 39 -24.82 -1.75 -28.37
N THR A 40 -23.65 -1.35 -27.90
CA THR A 40 -23.15 -1.51 -26.52
C THR A 40 -23.41 -0.26 -25.69
N ILE A 41 -23.59 0.90 -26.33
CA ILE A 41 -23.94 2.17 -25.68
C ILE A 41 -25.20 2.74 -26.33
N LEU A 42 -26.14 3.16 -25.49
CA LEU A 42 -27.37 3.84 -25.89
C LEU A 42 -27.52 5.13 -25.09
N ALA A 43 -27.77 6.25 -25.78
CA ALA A 43 -28.06 7.53 -25.13
C ALA A 43 -29.48 7.51 -24.56
N THR A 44 -29.62 7.68 -23.25
CA THR A 44 -30.90 7.56 -22.54
C THR A 44 -31.83 8.74 -22.79
N THR A 45 -31.28 9.93 -23.04
CA THR A 45 -32.07 11.17 -23.24
C THR A 45 -32.21 11.58 -24.70
N MET A 46 -31.38 11.05 -25.60
CA MET A 46 -31.42 11.34 -27.04
C MET A 46 -31.13 10.09 -27.88
N PRO A 47 -32.12 9.18 -28.05
CA PRO A 47 -31.89 7.86 -28.66
C PRO A 47 -31.41 7.89 -30.13
N LEU A 48 -31.62 9.01 -30.83
CA LEU A 48 -31.25 9.20 -32.23
C LEU A 48 -29.89 9.92 -32.40
N ILE A 49 -29.19 10.25 -31.32
CA ILE A 49 -27.91 10.96 -31.41
C ILE A 49 -26.81 10.04 -31.94
N THR A 50 -25.96 10.58 -32.81
CA THR A 50 -24.81 9.84 -33.34
C THR A 50 -23.65 9.97 -32.36
N LEU A 51 -23.26 8.84 -31.75
CA LEU A 51 -22.13 8.77 -30.82
C LEU A 51 -20.84 8.41 -31.56
N GLY A 52 -19.71 8.91 -31.04
CA GLY A 52 -18.39 8.50 -31.52
C GLY A 52 -17.95 9.14 -32.82
N GLN A 53 -18.31 10.42 -33.03
CA GLN A 53 -17.77 11.22 -34.13
C GLN A 53 -16.22 11.27 -34.08
N ARG A 54 -15.58 11.43 -35.24
CA ARG A 54 -14.11 11.50 -35.40
C ARG A 54 -13.66 12.68 -36.27
N ASN A 55 -14.49 13.71 -36.36
CA ASN A 55 -14.31 14.89 -37.20
C ASN A 55 -13.51 16.01 -36.50
N GLY A 56 -13.11 15.83 -35.24
CA GLY A 56 -12.35 16.80 -34.46
C GLY A 56 -12.91 16.98 -33.04
N MET A 57 -12.27 17.83 -32.23
CA MET A 57 -12.73 18.13 -30.87
C MET A 57 -14.05 18.91 -30.88
N SER A 58 -14.94 18.61 -29.94
CA SER A 58 -16.17 19.37 -29.75
C SER A 58 -15.90 20.72 -29.06
N LYS A 59 -16.91 21.61 -29.03
CA LYS A 59 -16.83 22.85 -28.24
C LYS A 59 -16.60 22.61 -26.74
N LEU A 60 -17.17 21.53 -26.19
CA LEU A 60 -17.02 21.20 -24.77
C LEU A 60 -15.68 20.52 -24.47
N ASP A 61 -15.10 19.78 -25.43
CA ASP A 61 -13.74 19.26 -25.33
C ASP A 61 -12.73 20.42 -25.20
N TYR A 62 -12.82 21.42 -26.10
CA TYR A 62 -12.00 22.63 -26.03
C TYR A 62 -12.20 23.40 -24.72
N ALA A 63 -13.45 23.57 -24.28
CA ALA A 63 -13.75 24.27 -23.03
C ALA A 63 -13.13 23.57 -21.81
N LYS A 64 -13.22 22.24 -21.73
CA LYS A 64 -12.62 21.46 -20.63
C LYS A 64 -11.11 21.64 -20.57
N ILE A 65 -10.43 21.47 -21.71
CA ILE A 65 -8.98 21.61 -21.79
C ILE A 65 -8.56 23.04 -21.42
N ASN A 66 -9.23 24.05 -21.97
CA ASN A 66 -8.90 25.45 -21.71
C ASN A 66 -9.11 25.86 -20.25
N VAL A 67 -10.12 25.30 -19.58
CA VAL A 67 -10.35 25.54 -18.15
C VAL A 67 -9.33 24.79 -17.29
N LEU A 68 -9.01 23.53 -17.62
CA LEU A 68 -8.07 22.73 -16.83
C LEU A 68 -6.66 23.35 -16.84
N TYR A 69 -6.26 23.90 -17.98
CA TYR A 69 -4.89 24.41 -18.19
C TYR A 69 -4.80 25.95 -18.17
N ASP A 70 -5.87 26.66 -17.77
CA ASP A 70 -5.96 28.12 -17.76
C ASP A 70 -5.42 28.73 -19.07
N CYS A 71 -5.94 28.25 -20.20
CA CYS A 71 -5.62 28.76 -21.54
C CYS A 71 -6.24 30.16 -21.74
N LYS A 72 -5.80 31.14 -20.95
CA LYS A 72 -5.96 32.55 -21.29
C LYS A 72 -4.99 32.88 -22.43
N PHE A 73 -5.25 33.97 -23.14
CA PHE A 73 -4.33 34.51 -24.14
C PHE A 73 -3.00 34.88 -23.45
N HIS A 74 -2.10 33.92 -23.39
CA HIS A 74 -0.74 34.10 -22.86
C HIS A 74 0.14 34.72 -23.94
N GLN A 75 1.20 35.41 -23.51
CA GLN A 75 2.12 36.02 -24.46
C GLN A 75 2.75 34.94 -25.38
N PRO A 76 2.98 35.27 -26.67
CA PRO A 76 3.76 34.41 -27.55
C PRO A 76 5.09 34.06 -26.88
N ASP A 77 5.53 32.81 -27.01
CA ASP A 77 6.80 32.33 -26.46
C ASP A 77 6.88 32.28 -24.91
N SER A 78 5.77 31.99 -24.23
CA SER A 78 5.72 31.79 -22.77
C SER A 78 5.35 30.36 -22.35
N TRP A 79 5.62 30.02 -21.09
CA TRP A 79 5.31 28.72 -20.49
C TRP A 79 4.01 28.76 -19.67
N SER A 80 3.26 27.66 -19.68
CA SER A 80 2.22 27.40 -18.68
C SER A 80 2.84 27.24 -17.29
N GLN A 81 2.00 27.37 -16.26
CA GLN A 81 2.37 26.89 -14.93
C GLN A 81 2.67 25.39 -14.99
N TRP A 82 3.54 24.93 -14.09
CA TRP A 82 3.73 23.50 -13.88
C TRP A 82 2.45 22.87 -13.32
N SER A 83 2.11 21.68 -13.81
CA SER A 83 1.16 20.83 -13.11
C SER A 83 1.69 20.47 -11.71
N PRO A 84 0.81 20.04 -10.80
CA PRO A 84 1.22 19.21 -9.67
C PRO A 84 2.02 17.99 -10.15
N PHE A 85 2.85 17.42 -9.26
CA PHE A 85 3.47 16.13 -9.52
C PHE A 85 2.41 15.01 -9.54
N SER A 86 2.63 14.03 -10.40
CA SER A 86 1.90 12.76 -10.37
C SER A 86 2.22 11.99 -9.07
N PRO A 87 1.43 10.95 -8.75
CA PRO A 87 1.89 9.88 -7.87
C PRO A 87 3.20 9.24 -8.38
N CYS A 88 3.90 8.53 -7.50
CA CYS A 88 5.11 7.78 -7.85
C CYS A 88 4.76 6.55 -8.70
N ASP A 89 5.58 6.28 -9.72
CA ASP A 89 5.48 5.10 -10.59
C ASP A 89 6.20 3.88 -9.99
N GLU A 90 6.07 2.71 -10.65
CA GLU A 90 6.74 1.45 -10.25
C GLU A 90 8.28 1.55 -10.22
N LEU A 91 8.84 2.59 -10.83
CA LEU A 91 10.28 2.88 -10.81
C LEU A 91 10.64 3.93 -9.76
N CYS A 92 9.72 4.22 -8.84
CA CYS A 92 9.83 5.18 -7.74
C CYS A 92 10.11 6.63 -8.21
N ARG A 93 9.45 7.04 -9.29
CA ARG A 93 9.58 8.39 -9.86
C ARG A 93 8.23 9.07 -10.00
N LYS A 94 8.21 10.37 -9.78
CA LYS A 94 7.03 11.22 -10.05
C LYS A 94 7.37 12.24 -11.11
N GLN A 95 6.36 12.64 -11.88
CA GLN A 95 6.54 13.58 -12.97
C GLN A 95 5.51 14.70 -12.94
N ARG A 96 5.89 15.85 -13.49
CA ARG A 96 5.00 16.98 -13.76
C ARG A 96 5.26 17.54 -15.14
N GLN A 97 4.29 18.27 -15.68
CA GLN A 97 4.33 18.76 -17.04
C GLN A 97 3.97 20.23 -17.13
N ARG A 98 4.49 20.90 -18.16
CA ARG A 98 4.07 22.24 -18.58
C ARG A 98 4.15 22.37 -20.10
N PHE A 99 3.43 23.34 -20.64
CA PHE A 99 3.30 23.55 -22.08
C PHE A 99 3.88 24.90 -22.52
N CYS A 100 4.53 24.93 -23.67
CA CYS A 100 5.04 26.14 -24.32
C CYS A 100 3.99 26.69 -25.29
N TYR A 101 3.58 27.94 -25.10
CA TYR A 101 2.58 28.61 -25.94
C TYR A 101 3.12 29.14 -27.28
N SER A 102 4.39 28.86 -27.62
CA SER A 102 4.96 29.26 -28.90
C SER A 102 4.34 28.47 -30.06
N GLU A 103 4.05 29.14 -31.17
CA GLU A 103 3.73 28.49 -32.45
C GLU A 103 4.93 27.70 -33.02
N HIS A 104 6.13 27.91 -32.45
CA HIS A 104 7.35 27.19 -32.78
C HIS A 104 7.95 26.53 -31.52
N PRO A 105 7.47 25.34 -31.13
CA PRO A 105 7.90 24.64 -29.93
C PRO A 105 9.42 24.51 -29.72
N GLY A 106 10.20 24.39 -30.80
CA GLY A 106 11.66 24.34 -30.73
C GLY A 106 12.36 25.63 -30.28
N ARG A 107 11.62 26.72 -30.04
CA ARG A 107 12.14 27.96 -29.41
C ARG A 107 12.07 27.94 -27.90
N CYS A 108 11.35 26.98 -27.32
CA CYS A 108 11.25 26.80 -25.89
C CYS A 108 12.29 25.79 -25.44
N ASP A 109 13.17 26.20 -24.52
CA ASP A 109 14.22 25.35 -23.98
C ASP A 109 13.63 24.06 -23.38
N ASP A 110 14.18 22.91 -23.78
CA ASP A 110 13.77 21.56 -23.34
C ASP A 110 12.30 21.20 -23.63
N ALA A 111 11.63 21.91 -24.54
CA ALA A 111 10.34 21.49 -25.06
C ALA A 111 10.49 20.37 -26.09
N SER A 112 9.60 19.37 -26.03
CA SER A 112 9.41 18.42 -27.13
C SER A 112 8.88 19.11 -28.39
N SER A 113 8.87 18.40 -29.52
CA SER A 113 8.30 18.88 -30.79
C SER A 113 6.82 19.26 -30.69
N SER A 114 6.10 18.74 -29.68
CA SER A 114 4.72 19.09 -29.35
C SER A 114 4.58 20.22 -28.33
N GLY A 115 5.67 20.89 -27.93
CA GLY A 115 5.63 22.01 -26.96
C GLY A 115 5.50 21.58 -25.50
N LEU A 116 5.62 20.28 -25.21
CA LEU A 116 5.51 19.74 -23.85
C LEU A 116 6.89 19.60 -23.22
N GLN A 117 7.04 20.07 -21.98
CA GLN A 117 8.19 19.77 -21.13
C GLN A 117 7.75 18.89 -19.96
N THR A 118 8.52 17.83 -19.70
CA THR A 118 8.30 16.91 -18.59
C THR A 118 9.48 16.99 -17.61
N HIS A 119 9.17 17.11 -16.33
CA HIS A 119 10.17 17.06 -15.25
C HIS A 119 9.91 15.84 -14.40
N VAL A 120 10.92 14.95 -14.33
CA VAL A 120 10.88 13.71 -13.57
C VAL A 120 11.82 13.84 -12.39
N VAL A 121 11.37 13.45 -11.20
CA VAL A 121 12.18 13.40 -9.99
C VAL A 121 12.02 12.05 -9.31
N GLN A 122 13.06 11.63 -8.59
CA GLN A 122 12.95 10.49 -7.69
C GLN A 122 12.03 10.88 -6.53
N CYS A 123 11.14 9.98 -6.16
CA CYS A 123 10.36 10.10 -4.94
C CYS A 123 11.25 9.84 -3.72
N SER A 124 10.83 10.29 -2.53
CA SER A 124 11.52 9.89 -1.30
C SER A 124 11.28 8.41 -1.00
N PHE A 125 12.13 7.83 -0.14
CA PHE A 125 11.95 6.45 0.30
C PHE A 125 10.56 6.24 0.92
N GLU A 126 10.09 7.18 1.73
CA GLU A 126 8.78 7.14 2.38
C GLU A 126 7.60 7.30 1.40
N GLU A 127 7.81 7.90 0.23
CA GLU A 127 6.78 8.05 -0.80
C GLU A 127 6.57 6.78 -1.64
N CYS A 128 7.59 5.93 -1.77
CA CYS A 128 7.53 4.68 -2.55
C CYS A 128 7.44 3.42 -1.68
N TYR A 129 8.18 3.44 -0.58
CA TYR A 129 8.36 2.36 0.39
C TYR A 129 7.90 2.81 1.78
N GLY A 130 7.04 3.83 1.85
CA GLY A 130 6.24 4.08 3.05
C GLY A 130 5.54 2.79 3.47
N PRO A 131 5.14 2.65 4.75
CA PRO A 131 5.69 1.70 5.74
C PRO A 131 5.27 0.24 5.58
N TYR A 132 5.01 -0.17 4.35
CA TYR A 132 4.32 -1.39 4.01
C TYR A 132 5.24 -2.59 3.86
N ASP A 133 6.56 -2.41 3.92
CA ASP A 133 7.50 -3.53 3.84
C ASP A 133 8.73 -3.16 4.66
N CYS A 134 8.93 -3.85 5.79
CA CYS A 134 10.10 -3.66 6.64
C CYS A 134 10.68 -4.99 7.12
N ASP A 135 11.83 -5.33 6.53
CA ASP A 135 12.67 -6.49 6.87
C ASP A 135 13.75 -6.16 7.93
N PHE A 136 13.67 -4.94 8.49
CA PHE A 136 14.63 -4.32 9.41
C PHE A 136 16.13 -4.40 9.02
N THR A 137 16.49 -4.83 7.80
CA THR A 137 17.85 -5.26 7.46
C THR A 137 18.84 -4.11 7.37
N ASP A 138 18.42 -2.98 6.81
CA ASP A 138 19.26 -1.77 6.69
C ASP A 138 18.98 -0.74 7.80
N ASN A 139 17.71 -0.62 8.23
CA ASN A 139 17.25 0.35 9.22
C ASN A 139 15.86 -0.05 9.75
N THR A 140 15.19 0.82 10.52
CA THR A 140 13.85 0.52 11.08
C THR A 140 12.68 0.92 10.19
N CYS A 141 12.91 1.29 8.94
CA CYS A 141 11.89 1.74 7.96
C CYS A 141 10.96 2.85 8.49
N GLY A 142 11.45 3.63 9.45
CA GLY A 142 10.69 4.69 10.11
C GLY A 142 9.83 4.25 11.29
N TRP A 143 9.82 2.95 11.65
CA TRP A 143 9.28 2.47 12.93
C TRP A 143 10.02 3.12 14.09
N ARG A 144 9.28 3.46 15.15
CA ARG A 144 9.77 4.22 16.30
C ARG A 144 9.34 3.56 17.59
N GLN A 145 10.18 3.63 18.60
CA GLN A 145 9.78 3.28 19.95
C GLN A 145 8.75 4.28 20.47
N SER A 146 7.77 3.78 21.21
CA SER A 146 6.85 4.64 21.95
C SER A 146 7.57 5.26 23.15
N SER A 147 7.11 6.43 23.59
CA SER A 147 7.52 7.02 24.88
C SER A 147 6.49 6.76 25.99
N PHE A 148 5.45 5.98 25.69
CA PHE A 148 4.32 5.68 26.57
C PHE A 148 4.23 4.18 26.89
N ASP A 149 5.39 3.58 27.19
CA ASP A 149 5.58 2.21 27.61
C ASP A 149 6.63 2.13 28.74
N ASP A 150 7.04 0.92 29.13
CA ASP A 150 7.93 0.73 30.27
C ASP A 150 9.39 0.45 29.87
N PHE A 151 9.63 0.02 28.63
CA PHE A 151 10.94 -0.28 28.06
C PHE A 151 10.88 -0.42 26.53
N GLU A 152 12.05 -0.54 25.91
CA GLU A 152 12.22 -0.41 24.46
C GLU A 152 12.40 -1.77 23.77
N TRP A 153 11.98 -1.85 22.51
CA TRP A 153 12.46 -2.87 21.56
C TRP A 153 13.92 -2.59 21.17
N ALA A 154 14.65 -3.63 20.79
CA ALA A 154 16.01 -3.54 20.29
C ALA A 154 16.12 -4.22 18.92
N ARG A 155 17.00 -3.70 18.07
CA ARG A 155 17.33 -4.29 16.76
C ARG A 155 18.60 -5.13 16.89
N THR A 156 18.62 -6.32 16.32
CA THR A 156 19.77 -7.23 16.37
C THR A 156 19.85 -8.08 15.10
N SER A 157 21.06 -8.47 14.73
CA SER A 157 21.32 -9.52 13.73
C SER A 157 21.75 -10.86 14.38
N GLU A 158 21.86 -10.87 15.71
CA GLU A 158 22.24 -12.01 16.53
C GLU A 158 21.03 -12.50 17.35
N GLY A 159 21.04 -13.75 17.79
CA GLY A 159 20.02 -14.27 18.71
C GLY A 159 19.90 -13.48 20.02
N THR A 160 18.77 -13.67 20.72
CA THR A 160 18.51 -12.95 21.97
C THR A 160 19.56 -13.29 23.05
N PRO A 161 20.08 -12.30 23.81
CA PRO A 161 21.17 -12.52 24.77
C PRO A 161 20.87 -13.53 25.88
N SER A 162 19.59 -13.73 26.21
CA SER A 162 19.18 -14.59 27.31
C SER A 162 19.03 -16.07 26.90
N ARG A 163 19.33 -17.00 27.82
CA ARG A 163 19.34 -18.45 27.50
C ARG A 163 17.91 -18.99 27.42
N ASN A 164 17.67 -19.86 26.43
CA ASN A 164 16.37 -20.50 26.18
C ASN A 164 15.25 -19.49 25.89
N THR A 165 15.59 -18.44 25.14
CA THR A 165 14.65 -17.44 24.64
C THR A 165 14.90 -17.16 23.17
N GLY A 166 13.90 -16.54 22.54
CA GLY A 166 13.99 -15.94 21.22
C GLY A 166 14.46 -16.89 20.10
N PRO A 167 14.64 -16.33 18.90
CA PRO A 167 15.25 -17.05 17.79
C PRO A 167 16.79 -17.04 17.93
N ASP A 168 17.46 -18.08 17.41
CA ASP A 168 18.92 -18.08 17.30
C ASP A 168 19.40 -17.15 16.18
N TRP A 169 18.55 -16.92 15.18
CA TRP A 169 18.87 -16.25 13.91
C TRP A 169 17.64 -15.50 13.36
N ASP A 170 17.92 -14.48 12.56
CA ASP A 170 16.97 -13.72 11.74
C ASP A 170 16.08 -14.59 10.83
N HIS A 171 14.87 -14.14 10.46
CA HIS A 171 13.99 -14.89 9.57
C HIS A 171 14.46 -14.82 8.11
N THR A 172 14.92 -13.66 7.66
CA THR A 172 15.37 -13.39 6.27
C THR A 172 16.56 -14.26 5.86
N GLY A 173 17.42 -14.64 6.81
CA GLY A 173 18.60 -15.50 6.59
C GLY A 173 18.32 -16.97 6.25
N LEU A 174 17.05 -17.40 6.25
CA LEU A 174 16.66 -18.79 5.96
C LEU A 174 16.31 -19.05 4.49
N ILE A 175 16.46 -18.07 3.59
CA ILE A 175 16.38 -18.34 2.14
C ILE A 175 17.52 -19.30 1.75
N GLU A 176 17.16 -20.55 1.45
CA GLU A 176 18.09 -21.60 1.05
C GLU A 176 19.03 -21.10 -0.07
N GLY A 177 20.33 -20.97 0.24
CA GLY A 177 21.39 -20.74 -0.75
C GLY A 177 22.18 -19.44 -0.63
N VAL A 178 21.93 -18.58 0.36
CA VAL A 178 22.73 -17.36 0.60
C VAL A 178 23.35 -17.42 2.00
N GLU A 179 24.56 -17.95 2.12
CA GLU A 179 25.28 -18.10 3.40
C GLU A 179 25.78 -16.77 4.03
N GLU A 180 25.42 -15.59 3.51
CA GLU A 180 26.08 -14.33 3.92
C GLU A 180 25.19 -13.06 4.02
N SER A 181 23.87 -13.16 4.21
CA SER A 181 23.10 -12.00 4.70
C SER A 181 22.57 -12.25 6.11
N HIS A 182 23.27 -11.74 7.12
CA HIS A 182 22.70 -11.57 8.45
C HIS A 182 21.68 -10.42 8.36
N GLY A 183 20.41 -10.73 8.11
CA GLY A 183 19.34 -9.75 8.28
C GLY A 183 19.22 -9.33 9.75
N HIS A 184 18.35 -8.38 10.03
CA HIS A 184 18.12 -7.93 11.39
C HIS A 184 16.64 -8.03 11.70
N PHE A 185 16.33 -8.27 12.96
CA PHE A 185 14.97 -8.30 13.46
C PHE A 185 14.84 -7.41 14.70
N MET A 186 13.59 -7.15 15.10
CA MET A 186 13.28 -6.41 16.31
C MET A 186 12.90 -7.39 17.42
N TYR A 187 13.40 -7.16 18.64
CA TYR A 187 13.05 -7.99 19.79
C TYR A 187 12.97 -7.19 21.09
N ILE A 188 12.35 -7.78 22.11
CA ILE A 188 12.42 -7.28 23.48
C ILE A 188 13.33 -8.15 24.34
N GLU A 189 14.17 -7.52 25.16
CA GLU A 189 14.95 -8.21 26.19
C GLU A 189 14.20 -8.16 27.52
N ALA A 190 13.61 -9.29 27.92
CA ALA A 190 12.80 -9.40 29.12
C ALA A 190 13.64 -9.51 30.42
N SER A 191 14.93 -9.81 30.32
CA SER A 191 15.80 -9.95 31.49
C SER A 191 15.86 -8.65 32.31
N GLY A 192 15.69 -8.77 33.62
CA GLY A 192 15.77 -7.64 34.55
C GLY A 192 14.57 -6.68 34.52
N LYS A 193 13.54 -6.95 33.71
CA LYS A 193 12.29 -6.17 33.71
C LYS A 193 11.26 -6.80 34.68
N PRO A 194 10.34 -6.02 35.28
CA PRO A 194 9.23 -6.57 36.08
C PRO A 194 8.13 -7.24 35.23
N ALA A 195 7.35 -8.14 35.85
CA ALA A 195 6.23 -8.82 35.15
C ALA A 195 5.12 -7.83 34.82
N GLY A 196 4.51 -7.98 33.64
CA GLY A 196 3.49 -7.07 33.12
C GLY A 196 4.01 -5.78 32.50
N TYR A 197 5.33 -5.52 32.54
CA TYR A 197 5.91 -4.40 31.81
C TYR A 197 5.80 -4.65 30.31
N HIS A 198 5.66 -3.57 29.54
CA HIS A 198 5.42 -3.68 28.11
C HIS A 198 6.27 -2.69 27.30
N ALA A 199 6.51 -3.03 26.04
CA ALA A 199 7.26 -2.24 25.06
C ALA A 199 6.43 -2.09 23.79
N LYS A 200 6.42 -0.90 23.20
CA LYS A 200 5.60 -0.56 22.03
C LYS A 200 6.46 -0.05 20.87
N LEU A 201 6.36 -0.73 19.74
CA LEU A 201 6.93 -0.27 18.48
C LEU A 201 5.80 0.30 17.61
N GLU A 202 5.96 1.55 17.19
CA GLU A 202 4.97 2.30 16.43
C GLU A 202 5.41 2.46 14.99
N SER A 203 4.53 2.10 14.06
CA SER A 203 4.76 2.34 12.63
C SER A 203 4.82 3.85 12.35
N PRO A 204 5.37 4.27 11.20
CA PRO A 204 5.07 5.59 10.67
C PRO A 204 3.57 5.80 10.51
N VAL A 205 3.17 7.06 10.40
CA VAL A 205 1.77 7.45 10.28
C VAL A 205 1.30 7.17 8.85
N PHE A 206 0.32 6.27 8.73
CA PHE A 206 -0.38 6.02 7.48
C PHE A 206 -1.45 7.10 7.29
N GLN A 207 -1.28 7.93 6.26
CA GLN A 207 -2.29 8.91 5.85
C GLN A 207 -3.25 8.28 4.85
N ASP A 208 -4.53 8.64 4.97
CA ASP A 208 -5.49 8.40 3.91
C ASP A 208 -5.17 9.35 2.74
N LEU A 209 -4.28 8.90 1.83
CA LEU A 209 -3.76 9.73 0.74
C LEU A 209 -4.75 9.93 -0.40
N ASP A 210 -5.80 9.11 -0.45
CA ASP A 210 -6.89 9.23 -1.41
C ASP A 210 -8.15 8.91 -0.64
N GLY A 211 -9.11 9.83 -0.51
CA GLY A 211 -10.42 9.60 0.11
C GLY A 211 -11.28 8.54 -0.61
N ARG A 212 -10.71 7.36 -0.80
CA ARG A 212 -11.23 6.08 -1.23
C ARG A 212 -11.93 5.49 -0.01
N ASP A 213 -13.14 5.03 -0.23
CA ASP A 213 -13.82 4.16 0.71
C ASP A 213 -12.90 2.97 1.06
N SER A 214 -12.66 2.75 2.35
CA SER A 214 -12.13 1.52 2.97
C SER A 214 -11.14 0.73 2.10
N ILE A 215 -9.85 1.04 2.19
CA ILE A 215 -8.84 0.06 1.78
C ILE A 215 -8.86 -1.05 2.83
N SER A 216 -9.26 -2.26 2.44
CA SER A 216 -8.99 -3.46 3.24
C SER A 216 -7.49 -3.68 3.15
N ASN A 217 -6.78 -3.52 4.26
CA ASN A 217 -5.35 -3.76 4.33
C ASN A 217 -5.15 -5.17 4.89
N CYS A 218 -4.16 -5.88 4.38
CA CYS A 218 -3.67 -7.12 4.97
C CYS A 218 -2.27 -6.82 5.50
N LEU A 219 -2.01 -7.13 6.77
CA LEU A 219 -0.66 -7.11 7.30
C LEU A 219 -0.25 -8.56 7.56
N SER A 220 0.89 -8.95 7.02
CA SER A 220 1.61 -10.18 7.34
C SER A 220 2.90 -9.83 8.05
N PHE A 221 3.30 -10.68 8.98
CA PHE A 221 4.52 -10.52 9.75
C PHE A 221 5.02 -11.86 10.28
N TYR A 222 6.29 -11.93 10.66
CA TYR A 222 6.82 -13.06 11.40
C TYR A 222 7.07 -12.70 12.87
N TYR A 223 6.84 -13.67 13.75
CA TYR A 223 7.09 -13.52 15.18
C TYR A 223 7.74 -14.76 15.80
N ASN A 224 8.49 -14.54 16.87
CA ASN A 224 9.07 -15.59 17.71
C ASN A 224 8.71 -15.34 19.17
N MET A 225 8.19 -16.38 19.83
CA MET A 225 7.84 -16.37 21.25
C MET A 225 8.26 -17.70 21.88
N TYR A 226 9.53 -17.79 22.26
CA TYR A 226 10.10 -18.98 22.86
C TYR A 226 10.52 -18.73 24.31
N GLY A 227 9.95 -19.49 25.25
CA GLY A 227 10.33 -19.42 26.65
C GLY A 227 9.27 -19.93 27.62
N LEU A 228 9.68 -20.34 28.83
CA LEU A 228 8.74 -20.86 29.82
C LEU A 228 7.94 -19.78 30.54
N GLY A 229 8.46 -18.55 30.59
CA GLY A 229 7.83 -17.39 31.22
C GLY A 229 7.18 -16.42 30.25
N MET A 230 6.81 -16.88 29.04
CA MET A 230 6.34 -16.00 27.97
C MET A 230 5.08 -15.20 28.35
N GLY A 231 5.09 -13.93 27.99
CA GLY A 231 3.92 -13.06 28.04
C GLY A 231 3.13 -13.04 26.74
N GLN A 232 2.87 -11.84 26.21
CA GLN A 232 1.91 -11.62 25.11
C GLN A 232 2.52 -10.74 24.01
N LEU A 233 2.02 -10.91 22.80
CA LEU A 233 2.21 -9.97 21.69
C LEU A 233 0.82 -9.50 21.23
N ASN A 234 0.60 -8.19 21.27
CA ASN A 234 -0.64 -7.53 20.88
C ASN A 234 -0.36 -6.54 19.76
N ILE A 235 -1.26 -6.43 18.78
CA ILE A 235 -1.13 -5.48 17.67
C ILE A 235 -2.38 -4.62 17.60
N TYR A 236 -2.17 -3.30 17.63
CA TYR A 236 -3.25 -2.33 17.66
C TYR A 236 -3.26 -1.43 16.42
N LEU A 237 -4.46 -1.10 15.96
CA LEU A 237 -4.73 0.05 15.11
C LEU A 237 -4.94 1.26 16.01
N VAL A 238 -4.13 2.31 15.87
CA VAL A 238 -4.24 3.54 16.67
C VAL A 238 -4.52 4.72 15.75
N PHE A 239 -5.66 5.36 15.94
CA PHE A 239 -6.05 6.56 15.21
C PHE A 239 -5.42 7.81 15.85
N ILE A 240 -5.20 8.85 15.05
CA ILE A 240 -4.61 10.10 15.54
C ILE A 240 -5.52 10.85 16.55
N ASP A 241 -6.82 10.54 16.55
CA ASP A 241 -7.80 11.05 17.53
C ASP A 241 -7.73 10.33 18.90
N GLY A 242 -6.81 9.36 19.04
CA GLY A 242 -6.56 8.62 20.27
C GLY A 242 -7.40 7.36 20.44
N ARG A 243 -8.36 7.09 19.54
CA ARG A 243 -9.05 5.80 19.52
C ARG A 243 -8.09 4.69 19.11
N HIS A 244 -8.26 3.50 19.66
CA HIS A 244 -7.51 2.33 19.25
C HIS A 244 -8.37 1.06 19.22
N GLU A 245 -7.95 0.10 18.41
CA GLU A 245 -8.58 -1.20 18.23
C GLU A 245 -7.50 -2.30 18.26
N LEU A 246 -7.80 -3.43 18.92
CA LEU A 246 -6.91 -4.59 18.94
C LEU A 246 -7.18 -5.42 17.67
N LEU A 247 -6.18 -5.53 16.80
CA LEU A 247 -6.28 -6.27 15.53
C LEU A 247 -5.86 -7.73 15.67
N TRP A 248 -4.80 -7.99 16.45
CA TRP A 248 -4.22 -9.32 16.59
C TRP A 248 -3.62 -9.51 17.98
N LYS A 249 -3.67 -10.75 18.50
CA LYS A 249 -3.00 -11.10 19.75
C LYS A 249 -2.57 -12.56 19.80
N THR A 250 -1.47 -12.84 20.50
CA THR A 250 -1.10 -14.18 20.94
C THR A 250 -0.42 -14.16 22.31
N SER A 251 -0.31 -15.32 22.95
CA SER A 251 0.29 -15.44 24.28
C SER A 251 0.93 -16.80 24.54
N GLY A 252 1.95 -16.83 25.38
CA GLY A 252 2.60 -18.06 25.81
C GLY A 252 3.72 -18.52 24.88
N ASN A 253 4.17 -19.75 25.08
CA ASN A 253 5.28 -20.34 24.35
C ASN A 253 4.80 -20.96 23.03
N HIS A 254 5.35 -20.52 21.91
CA HIS A 254 5.06 -21.05 20.57
C HIS A 254 6.14 -22.01 20.05
N GLY A 255 7.26 -22.14 20.78
CA GLY A 255 8.42 -22.90 20.34
C GLY A 255 9.47 -22.00 19.68
N LYS A 256 10.55 -22.62 19.23
CA LYS A 256 11.76 -21.89 18.78
C LYS A 256 11.67 -21.38 17.33
N ALA A 257 10.76 -21.90 16.54
CA ALA A 257 10.60 -21.51 15.14
C ALA A 257 10.00 -20.11 15.02
N TRP A 258 10.24 -19.45 13.89
CA TRP A 258 9.45 -18.30 13.48
C TRP A 258 8.04 -18.74 13.09
N HIS A 259 7.06 -17.90 13.40
CA HIS A 259 5.66 -18.14 13.12
C HIS A 259 5.09 -16.98 12.32
N HIS A 260 4.26 -17.30 11.32
CA HIS A 260 3.62 -16.30 10.48
C HIS A 260 2.33 -15.80 11.13
N GLY A 261 2.23 -14.49 11.32
CA GLY A 261 1.03 -13.78 11.74
C GLY A 261 0.43 -13.02 10.57
N THR A 262 -0.90 -13.02 10.46
CA THR A 262 -1.60 -12.19 9.48
C THR A 262 -2.92 -11.68 10.05
N PHE A 263 -3.29 -10.46 9.67
CA PHE A 263 -4.59 -9.88 9.98
C PHE A 263 -5.01 -8.86 8.92
N THR A 264 -6.32 -8.79 8.70
CA THR A 264 -6.93 -7.79 7.81
C THR A 264 -7.62 -6.71 8.63
N PHE A 265 -7.49 -5.45 8.21
CA PHE A 265 -8.17 -4.34 8.87
C PHE A 265 -8.58 -3.26 7.86
N THR A 266 -9.56 -2.45 8.24
CA THR A 266 -10.04 -1.34 7.42
C THR A 266 -9.90 -0.05 8.21
N SER A 267 -9.38 0.98 7.57
CA SER A 267 -9.28 2.31 8.16
C SER A 267 -9.82 3.37 7.22
N PHE A 268 -10.43 4.41 7.80
CA PHE A 268 -11.02 5.58 7.10
C PHE A 268 -10.41 6.90 7.58
N SER A 269 -9.32 6.83 8.32
CA SER A 269 -8.71 7.98 9.00
C SER A 269 -7.25 7.72 9.20
N THR A 270 -6.45 8.78 9.33
CA THR A 270 -5.02 8.67 9.62
C THR A 270 -4.76 7.81 10.86
N TYR A 271 -3.90 6.80 10.71
CA TYR A 271 -3.65 5.77 11.71
C TYR A 271 -2.17 5.37 11.79
N LYS A 272 -1.82 4.61 12.82
CA LYS A 272 -0.56 3.88 12.96
C LYS A 272 -0.85 2.47 13.47
N ILE A 273 0.02 1.53 13.15
CA ILE A 273 0.05 0.19 13.73
C ILE A 273 1.01 0.19 14.91
N VAL A 274 0.64 -0.46 16.00
CA VAL A 274 1.46 -0.56 17.21
C VAL A 274 1.61 -2.01 17.62
N PHE A 275 2.85 -2.49 17.65
CA PHE A 275 3.23 -3.78 18.18
C PHE A 275 3.58 -3.62 19.65
N GLU A 276 2.83 -4.27 20.53
CA GLU A 276 3.03 -4.26 21.98
C GLU A 276 3.44 -5.66 22.45
N ALA A 277 4.67 -5.78 22.96
CA ALA A 277 5.11 -6.97 23.66
C ALA A 277 4.96 -6.76 25.16
N VAL A 278 4.23 -7.67 25.82
CA VAL A 278 4.01 -7.66 27.27
C VAL A 278 4.84 -8.78 27.88
N ARG A 279 5.68 -8.43 28.85
CA ARG A 279 6.53 -9.39 29.56
C ARG A 279 5.70 -10.27 30.49
N GLY A 280 5.94 -11.58 30.42
CA GLY A 280 5.36 -12.57 31.32
C GLY A 280 6.10 -12.72 32.66
N ASP A 281 5.97 -13.89 33.27
CA ASP A 281 6.39 -14.15 34.66
C ASP A 281 7.89 -14.51 34.81
N GLY A 282 8.66 -14.49 33.71
CA GLY A 282 10.08 -14.87 33.72
C GLY A 282 10.96 -13.99 32.85
N TYR A 283 12.27 -14.11 33.03
CA TYR A 283 13.25 -13.55 32.10
C TYR A 283 13.17 -14.23 30.72
N THR A 284 12.57 -15.44 30.65
CA THR A 284 12.37 -16.18 29.41
C THR A 284 11.14 -15.69 28.64
N SER A 285 11.03 -14.37 28.44
CA SER A 285 9.86 -13.72 27.84
C SER A 285 10.25 -12.81 26.68
N ASP A 286 11.32 -13.12 25.97
CA ASP A 286 11.74 -12.36 24.80
C ASP A 286 10.75 -12.62 23.65
N VAL A 287 10.27 -11.55 23.03
CA VAL A 287 9.43 -11.57 21.84
C VAL A 287 10.24 -10.96 20.72
N ALA A 288 10.27 -11.59 19.57
CA ALA A 288 10.86 -11.04 18.35
C ALA A 288 9.82 -10.92 17.25
N ILE A 289 9.98 -9.92 16.39
CA ILE A 289 9.22 -9.68 15.18
C ILE A 289 10.17 -9.39 14.03
N ASP A 290 9.78 -9.81 12.83
CA ASP A 290 10.57 -9.68 11.63
C ASP A 290 9.66 -9.72 10.39
N ASP A 291 10.19 -9.30 9.24
CA ASP A 291 9.54 -9.36 7.93
C ASP A 291 8.08 -8.93 8.00
N ASP A 292 7.81 -7.61 8.07
CA ASP A 292 6.46 -7.02 8.04
C ASP A 292 6.04 -6.62 6.60
N PRO A 293 5.71 -7.54 5.66
CA PRO A 293 5.04 -7.14 4.42
C PRO A 293 3.56 -6.88 4.73
N MET A 294 3.18 -5.62 4.66
CA MET A 294 1.81 -5.14 4.67
C MET A 294 1.31 -4.98 3.24
N ASP A 295 0.62 -5.99 2.73
CA ASP A 295 -0.06 -5.91 1.44
C ASP A 295 -1.34 -5.07 1.53
N ALA A 296 -1.39 -3.95 0.80
CA ALA A 296 -2.67 -3.31 0.52
C ALA A 296 -3.49 -4.27 -0.38
N MET A 297 -4.58 -4.87 0.14
CA MET A 297 -5.45 -5.68 -0.73
C MET A 297 -6.06 -4.75 -1.77
N ASP A 298 -5.80 -5.00 -3.06
CA ASP A 298 -6.57 -4.36 -4.12
C ASP A 298 -8.03 -4.84 -3.94
N PRO A 299 -9.02 -3.95 -3.80
CA PRO A 299 -10.42 -4.35 -3.80
C PRO A 299 -10.85 -5.10 -5.08
N LYS A 300 -9.99 -5.18 -6.12
CA LYS A 300 -10.18 -5.98 -7.32
C LYS A 300 -9.48 -7.35 -7.31
N ASP A 301 -8.65 -7.64 -6.32
CA ASP A 301 -7.95 -8.92 -6.19
C ASP A 301 -8.14 -9.50 -4.79
N PRO A 302 -9.36 -10.00 -4.47
CA PRO A 302 -9.53 -10.80 -3.27
C PRO A 302 -8.65 -12.05 -3.41
N MET A 303 -7.82 -12.33 -2.39
CA MET A 303 -7.02 -13.57 -2.27
C MET A 303 -7.72 -14.77 -2.90
N ASP A 304 -7.02 -15.49 -3.78
CA ASP A 304 -7.52 -16.74 -4.37
C ASP A 304 -7.90 -17.69 -3.21
N PRO A 305 -9.13 -18.24 -3.18
CA PRO A 305 -9.55 -19.20 -2.15
C PRO A 305 -8.63 -20.42 -1.98
N LYS A 306 -7.63 -20.61 -2.85
CA LYS A 306 -6.59 -21.63 -2.74
C LYS A 306 -5.43 -21.28 -1.80
N ASP A 307 -5.27 -20.01 -1.43
CA ASP A 307 -4.23 -19.55 -0.50
C ASP A 307 -4.71 -19.54 0.97
N VAL A 308 -5.97 -19.90 1.20
CA VAL A 308 -6.47 -20.27 2.52
C VAL A 308 -6.09 -21.73 2.76
N MET A 309 -5.14 -21.98 3.66
CA MET A 309 -4.87 -23.34 4.16
C MET A 309 -6.16 -23.96 4.69
N ASP A 310 -6.63 -25.00 4.00
CA ASP A 310 -7.81 -25.77 4.37
C ASP A 310 -7.49 -26.61 5.64
N PRO A 311 -8.30 -26.57 6.72
CA PRO A 311 -8.06 -27.39 7.91
C PRO A 311 -8.33 -28.90 7.72
N MET A 312 -8.31 -29.42 6.48
CA MET A 312 -8.82 -30.75 6.14
C MET A 312 -7.84 -31.72 5.48
N ASP A 313 -6.55 -31.40 5.37
CA ASP A 313 -5.53 -32.38 4.96
C ASP A 313 -4.98 -33.23 6.12
N ALA A 314 -5.81 -33.47 7.14
CA ALA A 314 -5.58 -34.53 8.11
C ALA A 314 -6.32 -35.81 7.67
N MET A 315 -5.52 -36.83 7.33
CA MET A 315 -5.86 -38.24 7.07
C MET A 315 -6.30 -38.63 5.65
N ASP A 316 -5.37 -39.28 4.94
CA ASP A 316 -5.64 -40.17 3.81
C ASP A 316 -6.48 -41.38 4.29
N PRO A 317 -7.69 -41.62 3.74
CA PRO A 317 -8.54 -42.76 4.12
C PRO A 317 -8.04 -44.13 3.63
N LYS A 318 -6.86 -44.22 2.98
CA LYS A 318 -6.33 -45.50 2.49
C LYS A 318 -5.43 -46.28 3.44
N ASP A 319 -5.05 -45.72 4.59
CA ASP A 319 -4.25 -46.43 5.60
C ASP A 319 -5.08 -47.06 6.73
N ALA A 320 -6.42 -47.06 6.60
CA ALA A 320 -7.33 -47.67 7.58
C ALA A 320 -8.09 -48.87 7.01
N MET A 321 -7.40 -49.79 6.32
CA MET A 321 -7.89 -51.15 6.05
C MET A 321 -6.77 -52.03 5.48
N ASP A 322 -5.95 -52.64 6.35
CA ASP A 322 -5.54 -54.05 6.27
C ASP A 322 -4.44 -54.36 7.31
N LYS A 323 -4.82 -55.20 8.29
CA LYS A 323 -3.99 -56.06 9.17
C LYS A 323 -2.86 -55.45 10.01
#